data_AF-A0A858X1T8-F1
#
_entry.id   AF-A0A858X1T8-F1
#
_cell.length_a   1.000
_cell.length_b   1.000
_cell.length_c   1.000
_cell.angle_alpha   90.00
_cell.angle_beta   90.00
_cell.angle_gamma   90.00
#
_symmetry.space_group_name_H-M   'P 1'
#
loop_
_entity.id
_entity.type
_entity.pdbx_description
1 polymer ?
#
loop_
_entity_poly.entity_id
_entity_poly.type
_entity_poly.pdbx_seq_one_letter_code
_entity_poly.pdbx_strand_id
1 'polypeptide(L)' 'MTGTNPAATALRFRVQYGTRDIDCLVTKDAVEALGAAERKLSSRHRRFLEGIAAERIEWSRTPQSTIVIDAWDITTHRQD' A
#
# COMPACT_ATOMS: atom_id res chain seq x y z
N MET A 1 -11.07 -15.71 11.42
CA MET A 1 -9.74 -15.27 10.94
C MET A 1 -9.86 -15.04 9.44
N THR A 2 -10.00 -13.79 8.99
CA THR A 2 -10.18 -13.50 7.57
C THR A 2 -8.80 -13.39 6.95
N GLY A 3 -8.40 -14.42 6.20
CA GLY A 3 -7.24 -14.33 5.33
C GLY A 3 -7.49 -13.24 4.29
N THR A 4 -6.63 -12.24 4.25
CA THR A 4 -6.66 -11.17 3.25
C THR A 4 -6.57 -11.82 1.87
N ASN A 5 -7.70 -11.91 1.17
CA ASN A 5 -7.78 -12.57 -0.12
C ASN A 5 -7.14 -11.64 -1.16
N PRO A 6 -6.02 -12.00 -1.82
CA PRO A 6 -5.37 -11.15 -2.82
C PRO A 6 -6.29 -10.79 -4.01
N ALA A 7 -7.44 -11.46 -4.15
CA ALA A 7 -8.50 -11.12 -5.09
C ALA A 7 -9.21 -9.77 -4.80
N ALA A 8 -9.03 -9.17 -3.63
CA ALA A 8 -9.58 -7.86 -3.26
C ALA A 8 -8.62 -6.68 -3.53
N THR A 9 -7.58 -6.89 -4.35
CA THR A 9 -6.64 -5.83 -4.75
C THR A 9 -7.32 -4.90 -5.75
N ALA A 10 -7.51 -3.63 -5.39
CA ALA A 10 -8.07 -2.62 -6.30
C ALA A 10 -6.99 -1.94 -7.13
N LEU A 11 -5.77 -1.84 -6.60
CA LEU A 11 -4.69 -1.13 -7.28
C LEU A 11 -3.33 -1.76 -7.01
N ARG A 12 -2.47 -1.79 -8.03
CA ARG A 12 -1.09 -2.23 -7.93
C ARG A 12 -0.16 -1.15 -8.44
N PHE A 13 0.93 -0.91 -7.73
CA PHE A 13 2.05 -0.09 -8.19
C PHE A 13 3.37 -0.70 -7.73
N ARG A 14 4.47 -0.24 -8.32
CA ARG A 14 5.82 -0.67 -7.93
C ARG A 14 6.58 0.50 -7.31
N VAL A 15 7.35 0.20 -6.27
CA VAL A 15 8.30 1.12 -5.67
C VAL A 15 9.70 0.53 -5.77
N GLN A 16 10.68 1.39 -6.04
CA GLN A 16 12.08 1.00 -6.02
C GLN A 16 12.64 1.29 -4.64
N TYR A 17 13.21 0.28 -3.98
CA TYR A 17 13.88 0.43 -2.70
C TYR A 17 15.31 -0.12 -2.80
N GLY A 18 16.29 0.79 -2.81
CA GLY A 18 17.66 0.48 -3.17
C GLY A 18 17.75 -0.06 -4.60
N THR A 19 18.23 -1.29 -4.76
CA THR A 19 18.35 -1.98 -6.06
C THR A 19 17.17 -2.92 -6.35
N ARG A 20 16.15 -2.97 -5.50
CA ARG A 20 15.04 -3.93 -5.59
C ARG A 20 13.74 -3.23 -5.96
N ASP A 21 13.01 -3.83 -6.89
CA ASP A 21 11.62 -3.49 -7.13
C ASP A 21 10.73 -4.24 -6.15
N ILE A 22 9.83 -3.51 -5.48
CA ILE A 22 8.84 -4.04 -4.55
C ILE A 22 7.46 -3.80 -5.14
N ASP A 23 6.67 -4.86 -5.24
CA ASP A 23 5.28 -4.79 -5.66
C ASP A 23 4.38 -4.35 -4.51
N CYS A 24 3.66 -3.25 -4.66
CA CYS A 24 2.69 -2.76 -3.69
C CYS A 24 1.28 -3.07 -4.19
N LEU A 25 0.55 -3.86 -3.42
CA LEU A 25 -0.86 -4.21 -3.65
C LEU A 25 -1.72 -3.41 -2.67
N VAL A 26 -2.60 -2.57 -3.21
CA VAL A 26 -3.54 -1.76 -2.44
C VAL A 26 -4.90 -2.45 -2.49
N THR A 27 -5.41 -2.83 -1.33
CA THR A 27 -6.74 -3.44 -1.23
C THR A 27 -7.83 -2.43 -1.60
N LYS A 28 -9.00 -2.94 -2.01
CA LYS A 28 -10.17 -2.10 -2.29
C LYS A 28 -10.54 -1.21 -1.11
N ASP A 29 -10.59 -1.79 0.08
CA ASP A 29 -10.91 -1.07 1.31
C ASP A 29 -9.91 0.06 1.59
N ALA A 30 -8.62 -0.14 1.27
CA ALA A 30 -7.61 0.91 1.40
C ALA A 30 -7.82 2.08 0.41
N VAL A 31 -8.23 1.78 -0.83
CA VAL A 31 -8.53 2.80 -1.84
C VAL A 31 -9.77 3.61 -1.42
N GLU A 32 -10.79 2.93 -0.90
CA GLU A 32 -11.99 3.55 -0.34
C GLU A 32 -11.65 4.42 0.89
N ALA A 33 -10.84 3.91 1.81
CA ALA A 33 -10.34 4.66 2.97
C ALA A 33 -9.54 5.89 2.53
N LEU A 34 -8.78 5.81 1.43
CA LEU A 34 -8.07 6.95 0.87
C LEU A 34 -9.02 8.05 0.36
N GLY A 35 -10.28 7.73 0.08
CA GLY A 35 -11.21 8.61 -0.62
C GLY A 35 -10.85 8.75 -2.10
N ALA A 36 -10.11 7.79 -2.65
CA ALA A 36 -9.77 7.75 -4.07
C ALA A 36 -10.86 6.99 -4.83
N ALA A 37 -11.20 7.46 -6.03
CA ALA A 37 -11.99 6.63 -6.95
C ALA A 37 -11.13 5.43 -7.37
N GLU A 38 -11.69 4.22 -7.38
CA GLU A 38 -11.02 2.94 -7.64
C GLU A 38 -10.07 2.94 -8.86
N ARG A 39 -10.23 3.88 -9.79
CA ARG A 39 -9.49 3.98 -11.05
C ARG A 39 -8.44 5.09 -11.14
N LYS A 40 -8.35 6.02 -10.17
CA LYS A 40 -7.38 7.13 -10.23
C LYS A 40 -6.83 7.52 -8.85
N LEU A 41 -5.55 7.22 -8.63
CA LEU A 41 -4.77 7.85 -7.56
C LEU A 41 -4.29 9.23 -8.03
N SER A 42 -4.49 10.24 -7.19
CA SER A 42 -3.81 11.52 -7.37
C SER A 42 -2.32 11.39 -7.04
N SER A 43 -1.51 12.36 -7.46
CA SER A 43 -0.09 12.41 -7.06
C SER A 43 0.09 12.46 -5.53
N ARG A 44 -0.85 13.06 -4.81
CA ARG A 44 -0.88 13.08 -3.33
C ARG A 44 -1.14 11.69 -2.77
N HIS A 45 -2.14 10.99 -3.30
CA HIS A 45 -2.47 9.63 -2.90
C HIS A 45 -1.30 8.67 -3.15
N ARG A 46 -0.64 8.81 -4.30
CA ARG A 46 0.52 8.01 -4.66
C ARG A 46 1.69 8.24 -3.69
N ARG A 47 2.06 9.49 -3.42
CA ARG A 47 3.12 9.81 -2.45
C ARG A 47 2.84 9.27 -1.06
N PHE A 48 1.58 9.33 -0.62
CA PHE A 48 1.17 8.79 0.67
C PHE A 48 1.35 7.26 0.73
N LEU A 49 0.90 6.54 -0.30
CA LEU A 49 1.07 5.09 -0.39
C LEU A 49 2.54 4.67 -0.53
N GLU A 50 3.35 5.45 -1.24
CA GLU A 50 4.80 5.26 -1.33
C GLU A 50 5.48 5.43 0.04
N GLY A 51 5.02 6.36 0.88
CA GLY A 51 5.47 6.53 2.26
C GLY A 51 5.18 5.31 3.13
N ILE A 52 3.92 4.84 3.12
CA ILE A 52 3.50 3.62 3.83
C ILE A 52 4.34 2.41 3.38
N ALA A 53 4.57 2.28 2.07
CA ALA A 53 5.38 1.20 1.53
C ALA A 53 6.83 1.28 2.03
N ALA A 54 7.45 2.46 2.03
CA ALA A 54 8.81 2.66 2.52
C ALA A 54 8.93 2.29 4.01
N GLU A 55 8.00 2.75 4.84
CA GLU A 55 7.99 2.45 6.28
C GLU A 55 7.81 0.95 6.55
N ARG A 56 6.90 0.28 5.82
CA ARG A 56 6.73 -1.18 5.86
C ARG A 56 8.00 -1.93 5.44
N ILE A 57 8.73 -1.43 4.43
CA ILE A 57 10.00 -2.03 3.98
C ILE A 57 11.06 -1.89 5.07
N GLU A 58 11.19 -0.71 5.66
CA GLU A 58 12.19 -0.41 6.69
C GLU A 58 11.97 -1.22 7.97
N TRP A 59 10.73 -1.39 8.39
CA TRP A 59 10.41 -2.21 9.57
C TRP A 59 10.46 -3.70 9.31
N SER A 60 10.38 -4.13 8.05
CA SER A 60 10.54 -5.53 7.70
C SER A 60 12.01 -5.92 7.68
N ARG A 61 12.43 -6.73 8.67
CA ARG A 61 13.76 -7.38 8.69
C ARG A 61 14.03 -8.23 7.45
N THR A 62 13.01 -8.57 6.68
CA THR A 62 13.12 -9.30 5.42
C THR A 62 12.19 -8.65 4.41
N PRO A 63 12.70 -7.72 3.56
CA PRO A 63 11.87 -7.04 2.58
C PRO A 63 11.22 -8.08 1.67
N GLN A 64 9.91 -8.25 1.83
CA GLN A 64 9.12 -9.09 0.95
C GLN A 64 9.11 -8.42 -0.43
N SER A 65 9.17 -9.22 -1.51
CA SER A 65 9.04 -8.70 -2.88
C SER A 65 7.66 -8.09 -3.15
N THR A 66 6.71 -8.29 -2.23
CA THR A 66 5.35 -7.78 -2.31
C THR A 66 4.89 -7.27 -0.94
N ILE A 67 4.25 -6.11 -0.92
CA ILE A 67 3.64 -5.50 0.26
C ILE A 67 2.16 -5.28 -0.02
N VAL A 68 1.32 -5.67 0.94
CA VAL A 68 -0.11 -5.38 0.91
C VAL A 68 -0.37 -4.18 1.80
N ILE A 69 -0.97 -3.14 1.22
CA ILE A 69 -1.47 -1.94 1.90
C ILE A 69 -2.98 -2.10 2.05
N ASP A 70 -3.44 -2.17 3.29
CA ASP A 70 -4.85 -2.32 3.64
C ASP A 70 -5.43 -1.04 4.27
N ALA A 71 -6.74 -1.03 4.53
CA ALA A 71 -7.40 0.12 5.12
C ALA A 71 -6.84 0.51 6.49
N TRP A 72 -6.32 -0.47 7.24
CA TRP A 72 -5.71 -0.22 8.54
C TRP A 72 -4.47 0.66 8.38
N ASP A 73 -3.58 0.33 7.43
CA ASP A 73 -2.41 1.15 7.12
C ASP A 73 -2.80 2.61 6.82
N ILE A 74 -3.84 2.82 6.01
CA ILE A 74 -4.30 4.16 5.65
C ILE A 74 -4.79 4.92 6.88
N THR A 75 -5.53 4.25 7.77
CA THR A 75 -6.06 4.88 8.98
C THR A 75 -4.98 5.21 10.00
N THR A 76 -3.98 4.34 10.18
CA THR A 76 -2.90 4.55 11.15
C THR A 76 -1.99 5.70 10.73
N HIS A 77 -1.57 5.77 9.46
CA HIS A 77 -0.66 6.82 8.96
C HIS A 77 -1.35 8.16 8.69
N ARG A 78 -2.67 8.27 8.87
CA ARG A 78 -3.40 9.55 8.81
C ARG A 78 -3.48 10.26 10.16
N GLN A 79 -3.19 9.57 11.26
CA GLN A 79 -3.28 10.10 12.62
C GLN A 79 -1.94 10.63 13.16
N ASP A 80 -0.84 10.30 12.48
CA ASP A 80 0.49 10.91 12.64
C ASP A 80 0.61 12.16 11.74
#